data_AF-A0A8T2QC93-F1
#
_entry.id   AF-A0A8T2QC93-F1
#
_cell.length_a   1.000
_cell.length_b   1.000
_cell.length_c   1.000
_cell.angle_alpha   90.00
_cell.angle_beta   90.00
_cell.angle_gamma   90.00
#
_symmetry.space_group_name_H-M   'P 1'
#
loop_
_entity.id
_entity.type
_entity.pdbx_description
1 polymer ?
#
loop_
_entity_poly.entity_id
_entity_poly.type
_entity_poly.pdbx_seq_one_letter_code
_entity_poly.pdbx_strand_id
1 'polypeptide(L)'
;MKTLQICNERVHKDGTTVMDGEAAVCTTSLEGLQTVLKSPLLLGPHNAANIRAVVTDPRLQCCSDFTGKIVEVRLEADEQQRHAICHSLMYPSAVYLCHFVPQGRLYSVTLKPSNADDEELVQAVGICHMDTRGWDPLHLAFLNVHTTPGHGEACHWLLKGSIAFVNNDAYQK
;
A
#
# COMPACT_ATOMS: atom_id res chain seq x y z
N MET A 1 -8.15 -19.87 17.28
CA MET A 1 -8.78 -18.78 16.51
C MET A 1 -8.03 -17.44 16.67
N LYS A 2 -6.69 -17.44 16.73
CA LYS A 2 -5.87 -16.23 16.95
C LYS A 2 -5.63 -15.40 15.67
N THR A 3 -5.66 -16.06 14.51
CA THR A 3 -5.47 -15.42 13.19
C THR A 3 -6.54 -14.37 12.86
N LEU A 4 -7.82 -14.71 13.09
CA LEU A 4 -8.94 -13.77 12.95
C LEU A 4 -8.84 -12.59 13.93
N GLN A 5 -8.21 -12.78 15.09
CA GLN A 5 -8.06 -11.71 16.08
C GLN A 5 -7.04 -10.66 15.64
N ILE A 6 -5.88 -11.06 15.11
CA ILE A 6 -4.87 -10.12 14.55
C ILE A 6 -5.45 -9.28 13.41
N CYS A 7 -6.35 -9.87 12.62
CA CYS A 7 -7.08 -9.16 11.57
C CYS A 7 -8.13 -8.19 12.12
N ASN A 8 -8.91 -8.61 13.11
CA ASN A 8 -9.96 -7.80 13.74
C ASN A 8 -9.41 -6.68 14.65
N GLU A 9 -8.14 -6.71 15.03
CA GLU A 9 -7.48 -5.63 15.77
C GLU A 9 -7.05 -4.48 14.84
N ARG A 10 -6.96 -4.73 13.52
CA ARG A 10 -6.56 -3.74 12.50
C ARG A 10 -7.70 -3.34 11.57
N VAL A 11 -8.80 -4.10 11.59
CA VAL A 11 -10.03 -3.87 10.82
C VAL A 11 -11.19 -3.94 11.83
N HIS A 12 -11.96 -2.86 11.95
CA HIS A 12 -13.17 -2.84 12.76
C HIS A 12 -14.15 -3.94 12.32
N LYS A 13 -15.04 -4.34 13.24
CA LYS A 13 -15.97 -5.48 13.04
C LYS A 13 -16.94 -5.29 11.86
N ASP A 14 -17.06 -4.10 11.30
CA ASP A 14 -17.88 -3.76 10.14
C ASP A 14 -17.09 -3.78 8.80
N GLY A 15 -15.80 -4.14 8.82
CA GLY A 15 -14.95 -4.18 7.63
C GLY A 15 -14.27 -2.85 7.27
N THR A 16 -14.42 -1.84 8.13
CA THR A 16 -13.70 -0.55 8.03
C THR A 16 -12.38 -0.61 8.80
N THR A 17 -11.42 0.26 8.51
CA THR A 17 -10.25 0.48 9.40
C THR A 17 -10.47 1.73 10.24
N VAL A 18 -9.45 2.08 11.04
CA VAL A 18 -9.40 3.34 11.79
C VAL A 18 -9.53 4.59 10.88
N MET A 19 -9.38 4.45 9.56
CA MET A 19 -9.54 5.55 8.60
C MET A 19 -10.92 5.51 7.94
N ASP A 20 -11.66 6.62 8.02
CA ASP A 20 -12.96 6.78 7.38
C ASP A 20 -12.91 6.44 5.88
N GLY A 21 -13.77 5.50 5.45
CA GLY A 21 -13.93 5.09 4.06
C GLY A 21 -12.93 4.04 3.55
N GLU A 22 -11.96 3.62 4.37
CA GLU A 22 -11.06 2.53 4.05
C GLU A 22 -11.77 1.18 4.22
N ALA A 23 -11.87 0.43 3.13
CA ALA A 23 -12.30 -0.96 3.16
C ALA A 23 -11.07 -1.85 3.36
N ALA A 24 -11.13 -2.77 4.32
CA ALA A 24 -10.07 -3.72 4.57
C ALA A 24 -10.60 -5.15 4.77
N VAL A 25 -9.79 -6.12 4.39
CA VAL A 25 -10.14 -7.53 4.44
C VAL A 25 -8.89 -8.38 4.67
N CYS A 26 -9.06 -9.45 5.44
CA CYS A 26 -8.02 -10.43 5.65
C CYS A 26 -8.29 -11.73 4.91
N THR A 27 -7.22 -12.38 4.49
CA THR A 27 -7.24 -13.75 3.96
C THR A 27 -6.06 -14.55 4.53
N THR A 28 -6.24 -15.85 4.71
CA THR A 28 -5.22 -16.75 5.24
C THR A 28 -4.61 -17.67 4.17
N SER A 29 -4.92 -17.42 2.90
CA SER A 29 -4.34 -18.17 1.78
C SER A 29 -4.17 -17.28 0.55
N LEU A 30 -3.36 -17.77 -0.41
CA LEU A 30 -3.15 -17.10 -1.68
C LEU A 30 -4.42 -17.13 -2.55
N GLU A 31 -5.20 -18.21 -2.46
CA GLU A 31 -6.49 -18.34 -3.16
C GLU A 31 -7.48 -17.31 -2.63
N GLY A 32 -7.55 -17.12 -1.31
CA GLY A 32 -8.40 -16.08 -0.73
C GLY A 32 -7.93 -14.67 -1.11
N LEU A 33 -6.63 -14.46 -1.32
CA LEU A 33 -6.11 -13.19 -1.87
C LEU A 33 -6.64 -12.96 -3.29
N GLN A 34 -6.61 -13.98 -4.13
CA GLN A 34 -7.20 -13.89 -5.48
C GLN A 34 -8.70 -13.61 -5.43
N THR A 35 -9.44 -14.25 -4.49
CA THR A 35 -10.86 -13.99 -4.29
C THR A 35 -11.12 -12.53 -3.89
N VAL A 36 -10.32 -11.98 -2.97
CA VAL A 36 -10.41 -10.57 -2.56
C VAL A 36 -10.18 -9.63 -3.74
N LEU A 37 -9.11 -9.85 -4.52
CA LEU A 37 -8.77 -9.00 -5.65
C LEU A 37 -9.79 -9.07 -6.80
N LYS A 38 -10.49 -10.20 -6.95
CA LYS A 38 -11.59 -10.35 -7.91
C LYS A 38 -12.91 -9.75 -7.42
N SER A 39 -13.02 -9.46 -6.14
CA SER A 39 -14.20 -8.83 -5.56
C SER A 39 -14.18 -7.30 -5.77
N PRO A 40 -15.34 -6.64 -5.87
CA PRO A 40 -15.39 -5.19 -6.00
C PRO A 40 -15.04 -4.45 -4.70
N LEU A 41 -14.74 -5.16 -3.61
CA LEU A 41 -14.54 -4.58 -2.29
C LEU A 41 -13.41 -3.55 -2.25
N LEU A 42 -12.26 -3.85 -2.87
CA LEU A 42 -11.08 -2.96 -2.83
C LEU A 42 -10.83 -2.23 -4.15
N LEU A 43 -11.03 -2.91 -5.29
CA LEU A 43 -10.71 -2.38 -6.62
C LEU A 43 -11.93 -1.84 -7.38
N GLY A 44 -13.12 -1.93 -6.79
CA GLY A 44 -14.36 -1.47 -7.41
C GLY A 44 -14.91 -2.43 -8.46
N PRO A 45 -15.99 -2.05 -9.16
CA PRO A 45 -16.69 -2.91 -10.11
C PRO A 45 -15.92 -3.19 -11.41
N HIS A 46 -14.66 -2.75 -11.51
CA HIS A 46 -13.86 -2.89 -12.72
C HIS A 46 -13.38 -4.33 -12.96
N ASN A 47 -13.01 -4.62 -14.20
CA ASN A 47 -12.69 -5.97 -14.65
C ASN A 47 -11.43 -6.50 -13.95
N ALA A 48 -11.61 -7.50 -13.08
CA ALA A 48 -10.52 -8.16 -12.36
C ALA A 48 -9.49 -8.85 -13.30
N ALA A 49 -9.77 -8.95 -14.59
CA ALA A 49 -8.83 -9.45 -15.59
C ALA A 49 -7.69 -8.47 -15.92
N ASN A 50 -7.81 -7.18 -15.58
CA ASN A 50 -6.84 -6.14 -15.94
C ASN A 50 -6.14 -5.55 -14.69
N ILE A 51 -5.81 -6.39 -13.72
CA ILE A 51 -5.10 -5.96 -12.50
C ILE A 51 -3.61 -6.25 -12.65
N ARG A 52 -2.76 -5.28 -12.30
CA ARG A 52 -1.30 -5.42 -12.27
C ARG A 52 -0.77 -5.28 -10.85
N ALA A 53 0.19 -6.13 -10.49
CA ALA A 53 0.94 -5.98 -9.25
C ALA A 53 2.10 -4.97 -9.42
N VAL A 54 2.26 -4.09 -8.44
CA VAL A 54 3.36 -3.14 -8.30
C VAL A 54 4.04 -3.45 -6.97
N VAL A 55 5.34 -3.76 -7.03
CA VAL A 55 6.11 -4.21 -5.88
C VAL A 55 7.39 -3.40 -5.75
N THR A 56 7.77 -3.14 -4.51
CA THR A 56 9.10 -2.65 -4.17
C THR A 56 10.11 -3.78 -4.38
N ASP A 57 11.23 -3.44 -4.98
CA ASP A 57 12.33 -4.35 -5.25
C ASP A 57 12.84 -4.98 -3.94
N PRO A 58 13.00 -6.32 -3.87
CA PRO A 58 13.44 -7.00 -2.66
C PRO A 58 14.85 -6.61 -2.19
N ARG A 59 15.66 -5.94 -3.04
CA ARG A 59 16.97 -5.37 -2.69
C ARG A 59 16.84 -4.13 -1.79
N LEU A 60 15.72 -3.42 -1.82
CA LEU A 60 15.41 -2.26 -0.97
C LEU A 60 14.93 -2.69 0.43
N GLN A 61 15.61 -3.67 1.03
CA GLN A 61 15.19 -4.23 2.32
C GLN A 61 15.18 -3.18 3.43
N CYS A 62 14.09 -3.19 4.20
CA CYS A 62 13.98 -2.51 5.49
C CYS A 62 15.25 -2.80 6.31
N CYS A 63 15.97 -1.74 6.71
CA CYS A 63 17.22 -1.73 7.47
C CYS A 63 18.53 -1.57 6.68
N SER A 64 18.52 -1.41 5.35
CA SER A 64 19.68 -0.83 4.66
C SER A 64 19.54 0.69 4.55
N ASP A 65 20.59 1.43 4.89
CA ASP A 65 20.71 2.86 4.62
C ASP A 65 20.80 3.04 3.09
N PHE A 66 19.65 2.95 2.41
CA PHE A 66 19.59 3.14 0.98
C PHE A 66 19.82 4.63 0.69
N THR A 67 20.98 4.92 0.13
CA THR A 67 21.24 6.19 -0.54
C THR A 67 21.24 5.96 -2.04
N GLY A 68 20.45 6.74 -2.76
CA GLY A 68 20.36 6.66 -4.21
C GLY A 68 19.76 7.93 -4.81
N LYS A 69 19.80 8.00 -6.13
CA LYS A 69 19.18 9.09 -6.90
C LYS A 69 17.84 8.62 -7.46
N ILE A 70 16.84 9.48 -7.40
CA ILE A 70 15.59 9.29 -8.14
C ILE A 70 15.89 9.49 -9.62
N VAL A 71 15.60 8.47 -10.42
CA VAL A 71 15.72 8.48 -11.88
C VAL A 71 14.38 8.80 -12.52
N GLU A 72 13.31 8.19 -12.00
CA GLU A 72 11.96 8.35 -12.53
C GLU A 72 10.93 8.21 -11.41
N VAL A 73 9.83 8.96 -11.51
CA VAL A 73 8.65 8.82 -10.67
C VAL A 73 7.44 8.66 -11.57
N ARG A 74 6.62 7.68 -11.27
CA ARG A 74 5.43 7.34 -12.06
C ARG A 74 4.22 7.20 -11.14
N LEU A 75 3.14 7.89 -11.49
CA LEU A 75 1.86 7.75 -10.81
C LEU A 75 1.16 6.48 -11.30
N GLU A 76 0.88 5.57 -10.36
CA GLU A 76 0.27 4.27 -10.63
C GLU A 76 -1.23 4.27 -10.36
N ALA A 77 -1.67 5.10 -9.41
CA ALA A 77 -3.08 5.37 -9.13
C ALA A 77 -3.23 6.77 -8.52
N ASP A 78 -4.17 7.56 -9.01
CA ASP A 78 -4.57 8.83 -8.42
C ASP A 78 -5.74 8.69 -7.42
N GLU A 79 -6.18 9.81 -6.82
CA GLU A 79 -7.24 9.83 -5.82
C GLU A 79 -8.61 9.33 -6.32
N GLN A 80 -8.81 9.31 -7.65
CA GLN A 80 -10.04 8.84 -8.29
C GLN A 80 -9.97 7.35 -8.64
N GLN A 81 -8.77 6.76 -8.59
CA GLN A 81 -8.51 5.39 -9.00
C GLN A 81 -8.39 4.46 -7.78
N ARG A 82 -9.22 3.42 -7.77
CA ARG A 82 -9.15 2.39 -6.73
C ARG A 82 -7.92 1.52 -6.91
N HIS A 83 -7.28 1.20 -5.79
CA HIS A 83 -6.11 0.34 -5.70
C HIS A 83 -6.26 -0.55 -4.47
N ALA A 84 -5.51 -1.64 -4.40
CA ALA A 84 -5.48 -2.51 -3.22
C ALA A 84 -4.04 -2.70 -2.78
N ILE A 85 -3.75 -2.41 -1.52
CA ILE A 85 -2.46 -2.70 -0.90
C ILE A 85 -2.68 -3.91 -0.01
N CYS A 86 -1.85 -4.94 -0.19
CA CYS A 86 -1.91 -6.17 0.59
C CYS A 86 -0.58 -6.38 1.30
N HIS A 87 -0.64 -6.57 2.61
CA HIS A 87 0.50 -6.80 3.49
C HIS A 87 0.48 -8.24 4.01
N SER A 88 1.57 -8.97 3.83
CA SER A 88 1.83 -10.19 4.58
C SER A 88 2.11 -9.83 6.03
N LEU A 89 1.32 -10.35 6.96
CA LEU A 89 1.55 -10.12 8.39
C LEU A 89 2.61 -11.10 8.90
N MET A 90 3.46 -10.64 9.83
CA MET A 90 4.37 -11.53 10.56
C MET A 90 3.57 -12.45 11.48
N TYR A 91 3.22 -13.62 10.97
CA TYR A 91 2.49 -14.66 11.69
C TYR A 91 2.99 -16.05 11.26
N PRO A 92 2.94 -17.08 12.11
CA PRO A 92 3.41 -18.44 11.76
C PRO A 92 2.63 -19.13 10.63
N SER A 93 1.61 -18.48 10.08
CA SER A 93 0.81 -18.97 8.97
C SER A 93 0.58 -17.82 7.99
N ALA A 94 0.28 -18.14 6.73
CA ALA A 94 -0.02 -17.12 5.73
C ALA A 94 -1.22 -16.29 6.17
N VAL A 95 -1.02 -14.97 6.29
CA VAL A 95 -2.07 -13.99 6.56
C VAL A 95 -1.76 -12.75 5.75
N TYR A 96 -2.71 -12.34 4.94
CA TYR A 96 -2.63 -11.11 4.16
C TYR A 96 -3.73 -10.16 4.62
N LEU A 97 -3.33 -8.96 5.04
CA LEU A 97 -4.23 -7.84 5.27
C LEU A 97 -4.24 -6.98 4.01
N CYS A 98 -5.38 -6.90 3.34
CA CYS A 98 -5.57 -6.07 2.17
C CYS A 98 -6.49 -4.91 2.47
N HIS A 99 -6.17 -3.74 1.93
CA HIS A 99 -6.95 -2.52 2.14
C HIS A 99 -6.84 -1.56 0.95
N PHE A 100 -7.79 -0.64 0.85
CA PHE A 100 -7.79 0.45 -0.13
C PHE A 100 -7.62 1.78 0.60
N VAL A 101 -6.69 2.63 0.17
CA VAL A 101 -6.53 3.97 0.76
C VAL A 101 -7.46 4.97 0.06
N PRO A 102 -8.47 5.53 0.75
CA PRO A 102 -9.33 6.57 0.18
C PRO A 102 -8.51 7.81 -0.14
N GLN A 103 -8.73 8.39 -1.33
CA GLN A 103 -7.98 9.56 -1.82
C GLN A 103 -6.44 9.35 -1.73
N GLY A 104 -5.97 8.12 -1.90
CA GLY A 104 -4.55 7.80 -1.91
C GLY A 104 -3.93 8.00 -3.29
N ARG A 105 -2.67 8.43 -3.34
CA ARG A 105 -1.85 8.41 -4.55
C ARG A 105 -0.73 7.38 -4.44
N LEU A 106 -0.71 6.44 -5.37
CA LEU A 106 0.31 5.38 -5.43
C LEU A 106 1.36 5.72 -6.49
N TYR A 107 2.63 5.62 -6.12
CA TYR A 107 3.76 5.91 -6.99
C TYR A 107 4.69 4.71 -7.10
N SER A 108 5.22 4.47 -8.30
CA SER A 108 6.46 3.72 -8.48
C SER A 108 7.60 4.69 -8.76
N VAL A 109 8.76 4.41 -8.15
CA VAL A 109 9.93 5.28 -8.17
C VAL A 109 11.13 4.44 -8.56
N THR A 110 11.75 4.77 -9.69
CA THR A 110 13.00 4.15 -10.13
C THR A 110 14.16 4.87 -9.47
N LEU A 111 14.98 4.12 -8.75
CA LEU A 111 16.12 4.62 -8.00
C LEU A 111 17.41 4.01 -8.56
N LYS A 112 18.47 4.81 -8.64
CA LYS A 112 19.85 4.34 -8.88
C LYS A 112 20.61 4.37 -7.54
N PRO A 113 21.03 3.21 -6.99
CA PRO A 113 21.81 3.17 -5.75
C PRO A 113 23.14 3.91 -5.92
N SER A 114 23.60 4.61 -4.88
CA SER A 114 24.84 5.40 -4.93
C SER A 114 26.12 4.54 -5.00
N ASN A 115 26.06 3.30 -4.52
CA ASN A 115 27.21 2.40 -4.38
C ASN A 115 27.16 1.20 -5.34
N ALA A 116 26.28 1.23 -6.34
CA ALA A 116 26.14 0.16 -7.32
C ALA A 116 26.85 0.51 -8.62
N ASP A 117 27.19 -0.51 -9.42
CA ASP A 117 27.67 -0.32 -10.78
C ASP A 117 26.66 0.51 -11.60
N ASP A 118 27.15 1.25 -12.61
CA ASP A 118 26.43 2.36 -13.25
C ASP A 118 25.06 2.00 -13.88
N GLU A 119 24.72 0.72 -13.98
CA GLU A 119 23.52 0.20 -14.64
C GLU A 119 22.48 -0.41 -13.68
N GLU A 120 22.74 -0.51 -12.38
CA GLU A 120 21.77 -1.13 -11.46
C GLU A 120 20.65 -0.15 -11.08
N LEU A 121 19.43 -0.41 -11.55
CA LEU A 121 18.21 0.29 -11.15
C LEU A 121 17.35 -0.59 -10.25
N VAL A 122 16.74 0.01 -9.25
CA VAL A 122 15.79 -0.62 -8.32
C VAL A 122 14.48 0.17 -8.29
N GLN A 123 13.36 -0.52 -8.14
CA GLN A 123 12.05 0.12 -8.06
C GLN A 123 11.58 0.17 -6.60
N ALA A 124 11.19 1.34 -6.11
CA ALA A 124 10.45 1.51 -4.87
C ALA A 124 8.98 1.83 -5.17
N VAL A 125 8.07 1.42 -4.30
CA VAL A 125 6.65 1.80 -4.38
C VAL A 125 6.29 2.58 -3.13
N GLY A 126 5.65 3.74 -3.29
CA GLY A 126 5.20 4.60 -2.20
C GLY A 126 3.73 4.92 -2.32
N ILE A 127 3.06 5.10 -1.19
CA ILE A 127 1.68 5.57 -1.10
C ILE A 127 1.65 6.86 -0.31
N CYS A 128 0.87 7.83 -0.77
CA CYS A 128 0.54 9.04 -0.06
C CYS A 128 -0.95 9.05 0.27
N HIS A 129 -1.27 9.32 1.53
CA HIS A 129 -2.61 9.60 2.01
C HIS A 129 -2.87 11.10 1.90
N MET A 130 -3.69 11.49 0.91
CA MET A 130 -3.91 12.91 0.59
C MET A 130 -4.90 13.58 1.55
N ASP A 131 -5.76 12.79 2.19
CA ASP A 131 -6.72 13.27 3.19
C ASP A 131 -6.49 12.56 4.52
N THR A 132 -5.92 13.31 5.47
CA THR A 132 -5.58 12.79 6.80
C THR A 132 -6.53 13.30 7.89
N ARG A 133 -7.63 13.98 7.53
CA ARG A 133 -8.55 14.62 8.51
C ARG A 133 -9.18 13.63 9.49
N GLY A 134 -9.46 12.42 9.03
CA GLY A 134 -10.05 11.35 9.86
C GLY A 134 -9.04 10.56 10.68
N TRP A 135 -7.75 10.89 10.63
CA TRP A 135 -6.72 10.13 11.34
C TRP A 135 -6.69 10.46 12.82
N ASP A 136 -6.26 9.49 13.64
CA ASP A 136 -5.97 9.71 15.06
C ASP A 136 -4.89 10.80 15.21
N PRO A 137 -5.14 11.90 15.96
CA PRO A 137 -4.13 12.92 16.24
C PRO A 137 -2.83 12.38 16.86
N LEU A 138 -2.87 11.23 17.53
CA LEU A 138 -1.71 10.54 18.12
C LEU A 138 -1.03 9.56 17.15
N HIS A 139 -1.46 9.50 15.89
CA HIS A 139 -0.86 8.63 14.88
C HIS A 139 0.63 8.97 14.69
N LEU A 140 1.47 7.94 14.56
CA LEU A 140 2.94 8.08 14.49
C LEU A 140 3.42 9.01 13.36
N ALA A 141 2.66 9.10 12.27
CA ALA A 141 2.95 10.05 11.19
C ALA A 141 2.99 11.50 11.70
N PHE A 142 2.06 11.89 12.56
CA PHE A 142 1.96 13.24 13.11
C PHE A 142 3.01 13.52 14.18
N LEU A 143 3.32 12.51 14.99
CA LEU A 143 4.35 12.63 16.03
C LEU A 143 5.75 12.85 15.45
N ASN A 144 6.06 12.22 14.32
CA ASN A 144 7.39 12.30 13.69
C ASN A 144 7.63 13.59 12.91
N VAL A 145 6.61 14.14 12.24
CA VAL A 145 6.74 15.36 11.42
C VAL A 145 6.11 16.60 12.06
N HIS A 146 5.69 16.49 13.33
CA HIS A 146 5.07 17.58 14.11
C HIS A 146 3.91 18.28 13.39
N THR A 147 3.06 17.51 12.71
CA THR A 147 1.84 18.01 12.06
C THR A 147 0.59 17.45 12.75
N THR A 148 -0.61 17.77 12.24
CA THR A 148 -1.89 17.31 12.79
C THR A 148 -2.83 16.84 11.67
N PRO A 149 -3.87 16.03 11.98
CA PRO A 149 -4.87 15.63 10.99
C PRO A 149 -5.36 16.79 10.14
N GLY A 150 -5.41 16.59 8.82
CA GLY A 150 -5.93 17.57 7.85
C GLY A 150 -4.99 18.73 7.50
N HIS A 151 -3.81 18.82 8.12
CA HIS A 151 -2.83 19.88 7.86
C HIS A 151 -1.63 19.39 7.04
N GLY A 152 -1.82 18.30 6.27
CA GLY A 152 -0.81 17.76 5.38
C GLY A 152 -1.15 16.35 4.88
N GLU A 153 -0.30 15.89 3.98
CA GLU A 153 -0.32 14.55 3.40
C GLU A 153 0.62 13.64 4.21
N ALA A 154 0.27 12.36 4.32
CA ALA A 154 1.14 11.37 4.96
C ALA A 154 1.59 10.35 3.92
N CYS A 155 2.89 10.30 3.60
CA CYS A 155 3.45 9.36 2.65
C CYS A 155 4.36 8.34 3.32
N HIS A 156 4.36 7.11 2.80
CA HIS A 156 5.33 6.09 3.20
C HIS A 156 5.64 5.12 2.06
N TRP A 157 6.80 4.47 2.16
CA TRP A 157 7.20 3.40 1.26
C TRP A 157 6.47 2.10 1.60
N LEU A 158 6.15 1.31 0.57
CA LEU A 158 5.71 -0.07 0.72
C LEU A 158 6.93 -0.96 0.90
N LEU A 159 7.07 -1.51 2.10
CA LEU A 159 8.19 -2.37 2.47
C LEU A 159 7.95 -3.82 2.06
N LYS A 160 9.00 -4.64 2.20
CA LYS A 160 8.94 -6.09 1.96
C LYS A 160 7.70 -6.73 2.59
N GLY A 161 7.04 -7.58 1.82
CA GLY A 161 5.78 -8.20 2.22
C GLY A 161 4.53 -7.40 1.84
N SER A 162 4.69 -6.21 1.25
CA SER A 162 3.60 -5.41 0.71
C SER A 162 3.53 -5.54 -0.80
N ILE A 163 2.32 -5.67 -1.34
CA ILE A 163 2.06 -5.70 -2.78
C ILE A 163 0.93 -4.72 -3.06
N ALA A 164 1.14 -3.79 -3.97
CA ALA A 164 0.07 -2.95 -4.48
C ALA A 164 -0.52 -3.58 -5.76
N PHE A 165 -1.83 -3.51 -5.90
CA PHE A 165 -2.57 -3.93 -7.07
C PHE A 165 -3.32 -2.73 -7.62
N VAL A 166 -3.07 -2.41 -8.89
CA VAL A 166 -3.70 -1.29 -9.60
C VAL A 166 -4.41 -1.81 -10.84
N ASN A 167 -5.44 -1.08 -11.28
CA ASN A 167 -6.10 -1.37 -12.54
C ASN A 167 -5.21 -0.87 -13.70
N ASN A 168 -4.94 -1.74 -14.66
CA ASN A 168 -4.08 -1.46 -15.80
C ASN A 168 -4.75 -0.47 -16.80
N ASP A 169 -6.08 -0.40 -16.80
CA ASP A 169 -6.85 0.50 -17.67
C ASP A 169 -6.86 1.96 -17.19
N ALA A 170 -6.43 2.20 -15.96
CA ALA A 170 -6.31 3.53 -15.36
C ALA A 170 -5.08 4.31 -15.90
N TYR A 171 -4.17 3.62 -16.58
CA TYR A 171 -2.89 4.13 -17.09
C TYR A 171 -3.00 4.71 -18.51
N GLN A 172 -3.90 5.66 -18.72
CA GLN A 172 -3.95 6.44 -19.97
C GLN A 172 -4.21 7.92 -19.69
N LYS A 173 -3.18 8.64 -19.24
CA LYS A 173 -3.03 10.08 -19.47
C LYS A 173 -1.57 10.50 -19.36
#